data_AF-A0A5N5SQ94-F1
#
_entry.id   AF-A0A5N5SQ94-F1
#
_cell.length_a   1.000
_cell.length_b   1.000
_cell.length_c   1.000
_cell.angle_alpha   90.00
_cell.angle_beta   90.00
_cell.angle_gamma   90.00
#
_symmetry.space_group_name_H-M   'P 1'
#
loop_
_entity.id
_entity.type
_entity.pdbx_description
1 polymer ?
#
loop_
_entity_poly.entity_id
_entity_poly.type
_entity_poly.pdbx_seq_one_letter_code
_entity_poly.pdbx_strand_id
1 'polypeptide(L)'
;MSSLSENDNLEVSIPDIETLDKVTHYNIMVQLGKYSWKVTHRYSEFADLHDLLVSLHGLASDLLPPKKIIGNKDPMFIEKRKKDLELYLQTVVSFMSVAIPEQLSEFLELKYYEINFLLQDMAKFFYSEGDRILQDNKFTEFNPLQLLAISKQMQSPNPVGFAHQKEADFANIVDFCSGVKRIIIKGSSGLYRSSNMKMNDLEFNLIVFKNVEEINIIGASLNKIEKLGPVRGNIKRLKVQNSDIEALSEIVVCDSLYKEIEESMEEYVWTNLEELDLSFNSIEVIDNSVVLTPKLKFLNLKGNKLKNI
;
A
#
# COMPACT_ATOMS: atom_id res chain seq x y z
N MET A 1 -1.79 -15.67 -14.02
CA MET A 1 -0.76 -14.70 -14.46
C MET A 1 -1.43 -13.34 -14.55
N SER A 2 -0.72 -12.29 -14.19
CA SER A 2 -1.27 -10.93 -14.11
C SER A 2 -0.29 -9.93 -14.73
N SER A 3 -0.80 -8.83 -15.27
CA SER A 3 0.00 -7.75 -15.85
C SER A 3 0.26 -6.63 -14.83
N LEU A 4 1.28 -5.83 -15.08
CA LEU A 4 1.57 -4.60 -14.33
C LEU A 4 0.46 -3.54 -14.55
N SER A 5 0.28 -2.63 -13.59
CA SER A 5 -0.77 -1.60 -13.61
C SER A 5 -0.49 -0.42 -14.54
N GLU A 6 0.78 -0.17 -14.83
CA GLU A 6 1.25 0.90 -15.72
C GLU A 6 2.21 0.30 -16.76
N ASN A 7 2.50 1.03 -17.84
CA ASN A 7 3.55 0.65 -18.83
C ASN A 7 4.97 0.79 -18.24
N ASP A 8 5.12 0.66 -16.92
CA ASP A 8 6.39 0.72 -16.22
C ASP A 8 7.17 -0.55 -16.51
N ASN A 9 8.44 -0.39 -16.86
CA ASN A 9 9.34 -1.52 -17.03
C ASN A 9 9.72 -2.08 -15.65
N LEU A 10 9.44 -3.36 -15.43
CA LEU A 10 9.97 -4.12 -14.31
C LEU A 10 11.42 -4.49 -14.63
N GLU A 11 12.35 -3.98 -13.83
CA GLU A 11 13.78 -4.24 -13.96
C GLU A 11 14.33 -4.85 -12.67
N VAL A 12 15.40 -5.64 -12.81
CA VAL A 12 16.03 -6.34 -11.69
C VAL A 12 17.55 -6.29 -11.82
N SER A 13 18.22 -6.15 -10.68
CA SER A 13 19.68 -6.24 -10.55
C SER A 13 20.06 -6.91 -9.24
N ILE A 14 21.29 -7.40 -9.13
CA ILE A 14 21.87 -8.01 -7.93
C ILE A 14 23.18 -7.28 -7.60
N PRO A 15 23.11 -6.06 -7.02
CA PRO A 15 24.30 -5.25 -6.77
C PRO A 15 25.29 -5.91 -5.81
N ASP A 16 24.78 -6.59 -4.80
CA ASP A 16 25.59 -7.15 -3.73
C ASP A 16 25.01 -8.46 -3.15
N ILE A 17 25.74 -8.99 -2.17
CA ILE A 17 25.44 -10.23 -1.49
C ILE A 17 25.58 -10.03 0.02
N GLU A 18 24.89 -10.85 0.78
CA GLU A 18 25.06 -10.93 2.23
C GLU A 18 25.26 -12.38 2.66
N THR A 19 26.01 -12.57 3.76
CA THR A 19 26.19 -13.90 4.35
C THR A 19 25.47 -13.95 5.68
N LEU A 20 24.35 -14.66 5.71
CA LEU A 20 23.56 -14.93 6.91
C LEU A 20 23.73 -16.41 7.25
N ASP A 21 24.11 -16.73 8.50
CA ASP A 21 24.28 -18.10 8.99
C ASP A 21 25.14 -19.01 8.09
N LYS A 22 26.24 -18.45 7.55
CA LYS A 22 27.17 -19.13 6.62
C LYS A 22 26.54 -19.50 5.26
N VAL A 23 25.39 -18.94 4.94
CA VAL A 23 24.67 -19.06 3.67
C VAL A 23 24.74 -17.74 2.91
N THR A 24 25.18 -17.81 1.65
CA THR A 24 25.21 -16.66 0.76
C THR A 24 23.80 -16.36 0.24
N HIS A 25 23.35 -15.14 0.47
CA HIS A 25 22.13 -14.56 -0.08
C HIS A 25 22.50 -13.46 -1.07
N TYR A 26 21.65 -13.30 -2.08
CA TYR A 26 21.77 -12.36 -3.17
C TYR A 26 20.75 -11.25 -2.93
N ASN A 27 21.24 -10.02 -2.85
CA ASN A 27 20.40 -8.85 -2.61
C ASN A 27 19.93 -8.35 -3.97
N ILE A 28 18.67 -8.60 -4.28
CA ILE A 28 18.05 -8.25 -5.55
C ILE A 28 17.39 -6.89 -5.38
N MET A 29 17.78 -5.93 -6.22
CA MET A 29 17.09 -4.65 -6.35
C MET A 29 16.07 -4.76 -7.48
N VAL A 30 14.79 -4.65 -7.12
CA VAL A 30 13.68 -4.60 -8.06
C VAL A 30 13.32 -3.15 -8.29
N GLN A 31 13.18 -2.74 -9.55
CA GLN A 31 12.82 -1.40 -9.96
C GLN A 31 11.53 -1.47 -10.80
N LEU A 32 10.56 -0.64 -10.44
CA LEU A 32 9.30 -0.46 -11.15
C LEU A 32 9.02 1.04 -11.26
N GLY A 33 9.21 1.59 -12.46
CA GLY A 33 9.06 3.03 -12.69
C GLY A 33 10.01 3.83 -11.80
N LYS A 34 9.47 4.68 -10.91
CA LYS A 34 10.26 5.45 -9.93
C LYS A 34 10.52 4.72 -8.60
N TYR A 35 9.82 3.61 -8.36
CA TYR A 35 9.92 2.88 -7.11
C TYR A 35 10.92 1.74 -7.22
N SER A 36 11.67 1.48 -6.17
CA SER A 36 12.50 0.29 -6.05
C SER A 36 12.51 -0.25 -4.64
N TRP A 37 12.73 -1.55 -4.52
CA TRP A 37 12.83 -2.25 -3.25
C TRP A 37 13.84 -3.39 -3.31
N LYS A 38 14.33 -3.79 -2.14
CA LYS A 38 15.24 -4.91 -1.97
C LYS A 38 14.46 -6.18 -1.60
N VAL A 39 14.71 -7.27 -2.33
CA VAL A 39 14.37 -8.65 -1.93
C VAL A 39 15.66 -9.46 -1.78
N THR A 40 15.65 -10.49 -0.95
CA THR A 40 16.87 -11.24 -0.60
C THR A 40 16.62 -12.72 -0.74
N HIS A 41 17.36 -13.38 -1.63
CA HIS A 41 17.20 -14.79 -1.90
C HIS A 41 18.52 -15.55 -1.92
N ARG A 42 18.51 -16.79 -1.43
CA ARG A 42 19.63 -17.72 -1.59
C ARG A 42 19.47 -18.51 -2.88
N TYR A 43 20.57 -19.09 -3.38
CA TYR A 43 20.57 -19.84 -4.64
C TYR A 43 19.50 -20.94 -4.71
N SER A 44 19.21 -21.66 -3.62
CA SER A 44 18.21 -22.73 -3.66
C SER A 44 16.81 -22.19 -3.98
N GLU A 45 16.48 -20.97 -3.56
CA GLU A 45 15.17 -20.35 -3.85
C GLU A 45 15.06 -19.94 -5.32
N PHE A 46 16.17 -19.53 -5.96
CA PHE A 46 16.20 -19.38 -7.42
C PHE A 46 15.97 -20.72 -8.13
N ALA A 47 16.52 -21.82 -7.59
CA ALA A 47 16.30 -23.15 -8.16
C ALA A 47 14.84 -23.59 -8.00
N ASP A 48 14.24 -23.37 -6.83
CA ASP A 48 12.84 -23.70 -6.57
C ASP A 48 11.91 -22.88 -7.49
N LEU A 49 12.18 -21.57 -7.66
CA LEU A 49 11.49 -20.74 -8.65
C LEU A 49 11.66 -21.31 -10.06
N HIS A 50 12.89 -21.60 -10.47
CA HIS A 50 13.19 -22.09 -11.82
C HIS A 50 12.44 -23.38 -12.13
N ASP A 51 12.45 -24.36 -11.22
CA ASP A 51 11.77 -25.64 -11.38
C ASP A 51 10.26 -25.45 -11.58
N LEU A 52 9.65 -24.50 -10.84
CA LEU A 52 8.25 -24.12 -11.02
C LEU A 52 8.00 -23.42 -12.37
N LEU A 53 8.89 -22.53 -12.80
CA LEU A 53 8.76 -21.83 -14.07
C LEU A 53 8.92 -22.76 -15.29
N VAL A 54 9.83 -23.74 -15.21
CA VAL A 54 10.00 -24.77 -16.23
C VAL A 54 8.76 -25.65 -16.31
N SER A 55 8.30 -26.17 -15.17
CA SER A 55 7.19 -27.14 -15.12
C SER A 55 5.83 -26.54 -15.47
N LEU A 56 5.57 -25.29 -15.06
CA LEU A 56 4.25 -24.67 -15.22
C LEU A 56 4.16 -23.72 -16.41
N HIS A 57 5.27 -23.09 -16.80
CA HIS A 57 5.29 -21.99 -17.77
C HIS A 57 6.22 -22.23 -18.96
N GLY A 58 6.82 -23.42 -19.08
CA GLY A 58 7.62 -23.82 -20.24
C GLY A 58 8.93 -23.04 -20.40
N LEU A 59 9.47 -22.50 -19.29
CA LEU A 59 10.78 -21.85 -19.30
C LEU A 59 11.86 -22.86 -19.74
N ALA A 60 12.87 -22.41 -20.49
CA ALA A 60 13.97 -23.27 -20.89
C ALA A 60 14.79 -23.74 -19.68
N SER A 61 15.01 -25.05 -19.58
CA SER A 61 15.56 -25.73 -18.39
C SER A 61 17.05 -25.50 -18.14
N ASP A 62 17.76 -24.93 -19.10
CA ASP A 62 19.21 -24.67 -19.05
C ASP A 62 19.56 -23.22 -18.68
N LEU A 63 18.57 -22.37 -18.44
CA LEU A 63 18.78 -20.94 -18.13
C LEU A 63 19.39 -20.70 -16.75
N LEU A 64 19.11 -21.55 -15.76
CA LEU A 64 19.61 -21.35 -14.40
C LEU A 64 21.09 -21.77 -14.30
N PRO A 65 22.00 -20.93 -13.75
CA PRO A 65 23.39 -21.33 -13.55
C PRO A 65 23.49 -22.56 -12.63
N PRO A 66 24.37 -23.53 -12.92
CA PRO A 66 24.36 -24.83 -12.25
C PRO A 66 24.73 -24.75 -10.76
N LYS A 67 24.19 -25.71 -9.99
CA LYS A 67 24.60 -25.97 -8.60
C LYS A 67 26.08 -26.35 -8.57
N LYS A 68 26.78 -25.90 -7.53
CA LYS A 68 28.19 -26.23 -7.28
C LYS A 68 28.29 -26.73 -5.85
N ILE A 69 28.75 -27.97 -5.68
CA ILE A 69 28.76 -28.67 -4.38
C ILE A 69 30.12 -28.48 -3.67
N ILE A 70 31.21 -28.39 -4.43
CA ILE A 70 32.57 -28.22 -3.91
C ILE A 70 33.06 -26.80 -4.22
N GLY A 71 33.64 -26.09 -3.24
CA GLY A 71 34.15 -24.72 -3.45
C GLY A 71 33.05 -23.70 -3.72
N ASN A 72 31.85 -23.91 -3.17
CA ASN A 72 30.70 -23.00 -3.27
C ASN A 72 30.84 -21.73 -2.41
N LYS A 73 31.82 -21.73 -1.50
CA LYS A 73 32.20 -20.57 -0.68
C LYS A 73 33.38 -19.78 -1.23
N ASP A 74 33.92 -20.19 -2.38
CA ASP A 74 35.02 -19.49 -3.04
C ASP A 74 34.56 -18.09 -3.49
N PRO A 75 35.25 -16.99 -3.12
CA PRO A 75 34.81 -15.63 -3.45
C PRO A 75 34.67 -15.36 -4.95
N MET A 76 35.61 -15.85 -5.78
CA MET A 76 35.54 -15.68 -7.22
C MET A 76 34.32 -16.41 -7.80
N PHE A 77 34.04 -17.60 -7.28
CA PHE A 77 32.85 -18.36 -7.66
C PHE A 77 31.55 -17.65 -7.26
N ILE A 78 31.48 -17.11 -6.04
CA ILE A 78 30.29 -16.39 -5.57
C ILE A 78 30.03 -15.16 -6.45
N GLU A 79 31.06 -14.39 -6.76
CA GLU A 79 30.94 -13.19 -7.61
C GLU A 79 30.52 -13.55 -9.05
N LYS A 80 31.08 -14.63 -9.62
CA LYS A 80 30.62 -15.14 -10.92
C LYS A 80 29.14 -15.56 -10.86
N ARG A 81 28.75 -16.32 -9.84
CA ARG A 81 27.36 -16.76 -9.66
C ARG A 81 26.40 -15.59 -9.48
N LYS A 82 26.79 -14.52 -8.78
CA LYS A 82 25.97 -13.29 -8.65
C LYS A 82 25.61 -12.73 -10.02
N LYS A 83 26.60 -12.55 -10.90
CA LYS A 83 26.41 -12.06 -12.27
C LYS A 83 25.58 -13.01 -13.12
N ASP A 84 25.84 -14.31 -13.01
CA ASP A 84 25.07 -15.33 -13.75
C ASP A 84 23.58 -15.34 -13.31
N LEU A 85 23.30 -15.19 -12.00
CA LEU A 85 21.94 -15.11 -11.46
C LEU A 85 21.22 -13.81 -11.83
N GLU A 86 21.94 -12.68 -11.88
CA GLU A 86 21.40 -11.40 -12.35
C GLU A 86 20.94 -11.53 -13.80
N LEU A 87 21.81 -12.04 -14.69
CA LEU A 87 21.47 -12.26 -16.09
C LEU A 87 20.29 -13.22 -16.26
N TYR A 88 20.27 -14.30 -15.48
CA TYR A 88 19.15 -15.24 -15.44
C TYR A 88 17.83 -14.52 -15.09
N LEU A 89 17.82 -13.76 -14.00
CA LEU A 89 16.61 -13.11 -13.51
C LEU A 89 16.13 -12.01 -14.47
N GLN A 90 17.05 -11.22 -15.05
CA GLN A 90 16.73 -10.25 -16.10
C GLN A 90 16.10 -10.91 -17.33
N THR A 91 16.62 -12.07 -17.74
CA THR A 91 16.07 -12.85 -18.86
C THR A 91 14.65 -13.32 -18.55
N VAL A 92 14.43 -13.87 -17.35
CA VAL A 92 13.11 -14.34 -16.90
C VAL A 92 12.10 -13.20 -16.84
N VAL A 93 12.45 -12.07 -16.22
CA VAL A 93 11.59 -10.88 -16.13
C VAL A 93 11.26 -10.35 -17.53
N SER A 94 12.25 -10.26 -18.42
CA SER A 94 12.01 -9.82 -19.80
C SER A 94 11.05 -10.75 -20.55
N PHE A 95 11.21 -12.07 -20.39
CA PHE A 95 10.38 -13.07 -21.07
C PHE A 95 8.93 -13.08 -20.54
N MET A 96 8.74 -12.80 -19.25
CA MET A 96 7.45 -12.88 -18.56
C MET A 96 6.78 -11.52 -18.35
N SER A 97 7.31 -10.45 -18.96
CA SER A 97 6.89 -9.06 -18.74
C SER A 97 5.41 -8.77 -19.09
N VAL A 98 4.86 -9.49 -20.07
CA VAL A 98 3.45 -9.33 -20.49
C VAL A 98 2.48 -9.95 -19.48
N ALA A 99 2.86 -11.08 -18.89
CA ALA A 99 2.00 -11.86 -18.00
C ALA A 99 2.87 -12.52 -16.94
N ILE A 100 3.01 -11.86 -15.80
CA ILE A 100 3.90 -12.29 -14.74
C ILE A 100 3.22 -13.45 -13.98
N PRO A 101 3.89 -14.62 -13.86
CA PRO A 101 3.40 -15.73 -13.05
C PRO A 101 3.40 -15.42 -11.56
N GLU A 102 2.51 -16.08 -10.82
CA GLU A 102 2.39 -15.93 -9.36
C GLU A 102 3.71 -16.24 -8.66
N GLN A 103 4.43 -17.28 -9.11
CA GLN A 103 5.72 -17.67 -8.53
C GLN A 103 6.78 -16.56 -8.66
N LEU A 104 6.84 -15.91 -9.82
CA LEU A 104 7.76 -14.80 -10.05
C LEU A 104 7.31 -13.55 -9.26
N SER A 105 6.01 -13.30 -9.20
CA SER A 105 5.44 -12.20 -8.40
C SER A 105 5.73 -12.35 -6.91
N GLU A 106 5.61 -13.55 -6.37
CA GLU A 106 5.97 -13.88 -4.98
C GLU A 106 7.47 -13.71 -4.73
N PHE A 107 8.31 -14.24 -5.63
CA PHE A 107 9.76 -14.11 -5.54
C PHE A 107 10.25 -12.65 -5.60
N LEU A 108 9.54 -11.79 -6.34
CA LEU A 108 9.87 -10.35 -6.42
C LEU A 108 9.07 -9.50 -5.43
N GLU A 109 8.23 -10.10 -4.59
CA GLU A 109 7.37 -9.42 -3.62
C GLU A 109 6.41 -8.36 -4.23
N LEU A 110 5.97 -8.54 -5.48
CA LEU A 110 5.19 -7.53 -6.20
C LEU A 110 3.89 -7.15 -5.48
N LYS A 111 3.26 -8.09 -4.76
CA LYS A 111 2.02 -7.84 -4.00
C LYS A 111 2.12 -6.74 -2.94
N TYR A 112 3.32 -6.35 -2.53
CA TYR A 112 3.48 -5.26 -1.57
C TYR A 112 3.65 -3.88 -2.21
N TYR A 113 4.00 -3.80 -3.50
CA TYR A 113 4.43 -2.55 -4.15
C TYR A 113 3.69 -2.24 -5.45
N GLU A 114 3.37 -3.26 -6.23
CA GLU A 114 2.70 -3.17 -7.52
C GLU A 114 1.18 -3.21 -7.33
N ILE A 115 0.46 -2.29 -7.98
CA ILE A 115 -0.96 -2.01 -7.72
C ILE A 115 -1.85 -3.21 -8.06
N ASN A 116 -1.65 -3.85 -9.21
CA ASN A 116 -2.50 -4.96 -9.63
C ASN A 116 -2.31 -6.19 -8.75
N PHE A 117 -1.08 -6.52 -8.37
CA PHE A 117 -0.78 -7.63 -7.46
C PHE A 117 -1.27 -7.35 -6.04
N LEU A 118 -1.14 -6.10 -5.56
CA LEU A 118 -1.69 -5.67 -4.27
C LEU A 118 -3.22 -5.82 -4.25
N LEU A 119 -3.91 -5.35 -5.28
CA LEU A 119 -5.36 -5.46 -5.38
C LEU A 119 -5.82 -6.92 -5.46
N GLN A 120 -5.11 -7.79 -6.16
CA GLN A 120 -5.41 -9.24 -6.17
C GLN A 120 -5.32 -9.86 -4.78
N ASP A 121 -4.23 -9.57 -4.06
CA ASP A 121 -4.02 -10.09 -2.71
C ASP A 121 -5.12 -9.58 -1.75
N MET A 122 -5.46 -8.29 -1.85
CA MET A 122 -6.57 -7.69 -1.10
C MET A 122 -7.93 -8.31 -1.45
N ALA A 123 -8.23 -8.53 -2.73
CA ALA A 123 -9.48 -9.14 -3.17
C ALA A 123 -9.62 -10.57 -2.62
N LYS A 124 -8.56 -11.39 -2.72
CA LYS A 124 -8.52 -12.75 -2.16
C LYS A 124 -8.73 -12.73 -0.63
N PHE A 125 -8.13 -11.77 0.05
CA PHE A 125 -8.31 -11.59 1.50
C PHE A 125 -9.76 -11.22 1.85
N PHE A 126 -10.37 -10.24 1.17
CA PHE A 126 -11.75 -9.84 1.48
C PHE A 126 -12.79 -10.87 1.03
N TYR A 127 -12.51 -11.63 -0.03
CA TYR A 127 -13.34 -12.77 -0.40
C TYR A 127 -13.42 -13.83 0.71
N SER A 128 -12.29 -14.10 1.38
CA SER A 128 -12.20 -15.14 2.41
C SER A 128 -12.62 -14.66 3.80
N GLU A 129 -12.23 -13.44 4.19
CA GLU A 129 -12.39 -12.94 5.56
C GLU A 129 -13.39 -11.79 5.70
N GLY A 130 -13.85 -11.21 4.58
CA GLY A 130 -14.63 -9.98 4.55
C GLY A 130 -15.93 -10.07 5.36
N ASP A 131 -16.75 -11.08 5.10
CA ASP A 131 -18.02 -11.28 5.81
C ASP A 131 -17.84 -11.39 7.33
N ARG A 132 -16.81 -12.13 7.77
CA ARG A 132 -16.49 -12.29 9.19
C ARG A 132 -16.06 -10.97 9.83
N ILE A 133 -15.22 -10.19 9.14
CA ILE A 133 -14.76 -8.88 9.62
C ILE A 133 -15.94 -7.89 9.72
N LEU A 134 -16.84 -7.89 8.74
CA LEU A 134 -18.04 -7.04 8.72
C LEU A 134 -19.00 -7.42 9.85
N GLN A 135 -19.23 -8.71 10.10
CA GLN A 135 -20.07 -9.21 11.20
C GLN A 135 -19.50 -8.84 12.57
N ASP A 136 -18.19 -9.03 12.77
CA ASP A 136 -17.49 -8.63 13.99
C ASP A 136 -17.44 -7.10 14.17
N ASN A 137 -17.78 -6.35 13.11
CA ASN A 137 -17.67 -4.90 13.00
C ASN A 137 -16.25 -4.42 13.34
N LYS A 138 -15.19 -5.21 13.12
CA LYS A 138 -13.83 -4.85 13.57
C LYS A 138 -13.26 -3.67 12.80
N PHE A 139 -12.33 -2.96 13.44
CA PHE A 139 -11.49 -2.00 12.73
C PHE A 139 -10.69 -2.72 11.65
N THR A 140 -10.73 -2.18 10.43
CA THR A 140 -9.93 -2.69 9.30
C THR A 140 -8.84 -1.68 8.94
N GLU A 141 -7.59 -2.13 8.93
CA GLU A 141 -6.44 -1.29 8.63
C GLU A 141 -6.20 -1.20 7.12
N PHE A 142 -6.00 0.02 6.64
CA PHE A 142 -5.53 0.34 5.29
C PHE A 142 -4.30 1.25 5.40
N ASN A 143 -3.34 1.06 4.51
CA ASN A 143 -2.25 2.03 4.31
C ASN A 143 -2.51 2.92 3.08
N PRO A 144 -1.81 4.05 2.93
CA PRO A 144 -1.97 4.95 1.78
C PRO A 144 -1.80 4.29 0.42
N LEU A 145 -0.90 3.30 0.27
CA LEU A 145 -0.71 2.59 -1.01
C LEU A 145 -1.94 1.75 -1.40
N GLN A 146 -2.55 1.06 -0.43
CA GLN A 146 -3.79 0.31 -0.65
C GLN A 146 -4.94 1.22 -1.05
N LEU A 147 -5.07 2.37 -0.38
CA LEU A 147 -6.09 3.36 -0.72
C LEU A 147 -5.84 3.98 -2.10
N LEU A 148 -4.59 4.33 -2.42
CA LEU A 148 -4.18 4.79 -3.75
C LEU A 148 -4.55 3.75 -4.82
N ALA A 149 -4.24 2.47 -4.59
CA ALA A 149 -4.54 1.39 -5.52
C ALA A 149 -6.04 1.28 -5.78
N ILE A 150 -6.87 1.33 -4.73
CA ILE A 150 -8.33 1.34 -4.86
C ILE A 150 -8.80 2.59 -5.61
N SER A 151 -8.29 3.77 -5.26
CA SER A 151 -8.64 5.04 -5.90
C SER A 151 -8.35 5.04 -7.40
N LYS A 152 -7.17 4.57 -7.81
CA LYS A 152 -6.79 4.43 -9.23
C LYS A 152 -7.71 3.47 -9.96
N GLN A 153 -7.98 2.31 -9.37
CA GLN A 153 -8.83 1.29 -9.97
C GLN A 153 -10.28 1.74 -10.14
N MET A 154 -10.84 2.46 -9.17
CA MET A 154 -12.19 3.03 -9.24
C MET A 154 -12.34 4.09 -10.34
N GLN A 155 -11.26 4.73 -10.75
CA GLN A 155 -11.24 5.73 -11.83
C GLN A 155 -10.90 5.11 -13.20
N SER A 156 -10.45 3.85 -13.23
CA SER A 156 -10.09 3.17 -14.46
C SER A 156 -11.35 2.86 -15.30
N PRO A 157 -11.36 3.19 -16.61
CA PRO A 157 -12.48 2.87 -17.49
C PRO A 157 -12.66 1.35 -17.69
N ASN A 158 -11.59 0.58 -17.48
CA ASN A 158 -11.60 -0.88 -17.50
C ASN A 158 -10.98 -1.36 -16.18
N PRO A 159 -11.80 -1.62 -15.15
CA PRO A 159 -11.31 -2.27 -13.94
C PRO A 159 -10.60 -3.57 -14.33
N VAL A 160 -9.36 -3.74 -13.89
CA VAL A 160 -8.62 -4.99 -14.04
C VAL A 160 -9.48 -6.16 -13.54
N GLY A 161 -10.02 -6.92 -14.50
CA GLY A 161 -10.60 -8.23 -14.26
C GLY A 161 -9.45 -9.19 -14.07
N PHE A 162 -9.08 -9.44 -12.82
CA PHE A 162 -8.08 -10.45 -12.52
C PHE A 162 -8.63 -11.81 -13.02
N ALA A 163 -7.92 -12.42 -13.96
CA ALA A 163 -8.42 -13.52 -14.80
C ALA A 163 -9.15 -14.62 -14.00
N HIS A 164 -10.34 -15.03 -14.46
CA HIS A 164 -11.12 -16.26 -14.16
C HIS A 164 -11.34 -16.70 -12.69
N GLN A 165 -10.71 -16.08 -11.69
CA GLN A 165 -10.81 -16.43 -10.28
C GLN A 165 -11.73 -15.44 -9.58
N LYS A 166 -12.89 -15.92 -9.13
CA LYS A 166 -13.89 -15.09 -8.43
C LYS A 166 -13.32 -14.47 -7.15
N GLU A 167 -12.35 -15.13 -6.54
CA GLU A 167 -11.70 -14.70 -5.31
C GLU A 167 -10.83 -13.46 -5.52
N ALA A 168 -10.26 -13.30 -6.71
CA ALA A 168 -9.39 -12.17 -7.02
C ALA A 168 -10.17 -10.96 -7.57
N ASP A 169 -11.49 -11.03 -7.73
CA ASP A 169 -12.30 -9.96 -8.32
C ASP A 169 -12.25 -8.67 -7.48
N PHE A 170 -12.02 -7.53 -8.15
CA PHE A 170 -12.04 -6.21 -7.51
C PHE A 170 -13.38 -5.90 -6.83
N ALA A 171 -14.48 -6.50 -7.30
CA ALA A 171 -15.78 -6.40 -6.65
C ALA A 171 -15.73 -6.80 -5.17
N ASN A 172 -14.91 -7.80 -4.79
CA ASN A 172 -14.77 -8.22 -3.39
C ASN A 172 -14.22 -7.08 -2.50
N ILE A 173 -13.34 -6.23 -3.06
CA ILE A 173 -12.83 -5.05 -2.36
C ILE A 173 -13.92 -3.99 -2.24
N VAL A 174 -14.64 -3.72 -3.33
CA VAL A 174 -15.70 -2.70 -3.36
C VAL A 174 -16.85 -3.05 -2.42
N ASP A 175 -17.29 -4.31 -2.41
CA ASP A 175 -18.36 -4.81 -1.55
C ASP A 175 -17.95 -4.70 -0.07
N PHE A 176 -16.74 -5.14 0.25
CA PHE A 176 -16.20 -5.01 1.60
C PHE A 176 -16.09 -3.54 2.05
N CYS A 177 -15.44 -2.69 1.24
CA CYS A 177 -15.27 -1.27 1.54
C CYS A 177 -16.60 -0.52 1.62
N SER A 178 -17.62 -0.95 0.85
CA SER A 178 -18.96 -0.39 0.96
C SER A 178 -19.63 -0.77 2.28
N GLY A 179 -19.39 -1.98 2.80
CA GLY A 179 -19.98 -2.48 4.04
C GLY A 179 -19.26 -2.07 5.33
N VAL A 180 -17.95 -1.78 5.27
CA VAL A 180 -17.15 -1.53 6.47
C VAL A 180 -17.55 -0.24 7.18
N LYS A 181 -17.62 -0.29 8.51
CA LYS A 181 -18.01 0.85 9.37
C LYS A 181 -16.86 1.51 10.09
N ARG A 182 -15.78 0.77 10.36
CA ARG A 182 -14.66 1.21 11.20
C ARG A 182 -13.34 0.92 10.50
N ILE A 183 -12.58 1.95 10.17
CA ILE A 183 -11.30 1.80 9.48
C ILE A 183 -10.17 2.50 10.22
N ILE A 184 -8.96 2.01 9.99
CA ILE A 184 -7.72 2.65 10.41
C ILE A 184 -6.95 3.00 9.13
N ILE A 185 -6.53 4.25 8.99
CA ILE A 185 -5.61 4.67 7.93
C ILE A 185 -4.24 4.87 8.58
N LYS A 186 -3.31 3.97 8.26
CA LYS A 186 -1.98 3.96 8.87
C LYS A 186 -0.91 4.34 7.87
N GLY A 187 -0.39 5.55 8.04
CA GLY A 187 0.74 6.04 7.27
C GLY A 187 2.08 5.66 7.92
N SER A 188 3.14 6.27 7.41
CA SER A 188 4.48 6.14 7.97
C SER A 188 5.31 7.37 7.66
N SER A 189 6.07 7.86 8.65
CA SER A 189 7.05 8.94 8.46
C SER A 189 8.32 8.49 7.74
N GLY A 190 8.57 7.17 7.69
CA GLY A 190 9.71 6.56 7.02
C GLY A 190 9.38 5.95 5.67
N LEU A 191 10.40 5.29 5.10
CA LEU A 191 10.28 4.50 3.90
C LEU A 191 9.41 3.25 4.14
N TYR A 192 8.66 2.85 3.11
CA TYR A 192 7.82 1.68 3.19
C TYR A 192 8.63 0.41 2.93
N ARG A 193 8.72 -0.45 3.96
CA ARG A 193 9.45 -1.72 3.91
C ARG A 193 10.89 -1.50 3.42
N SER A 194 11.36 -2.29 2.46
CA SER A 194 12.69 -2.17 1.86
C SER A 194 12.73 -1.24 0.65
N SER A 195 11.65 -0.47 0.41
CA SER A 195 11.52 0.37 -0.77
C SER A 195 11.97 1.82 -0.56
N ASN A 196 12.13 2.56 -1.65
CA ASN A 196 12.28 4.02 -1.63
C ASN A 196 10.93 4.77 -1.53
N MET A 197 9.80 4.07 -1.42
CA MET A 197 8.47 4.67 -1.37
C MET A 197 8.20 5.33 -0.02
N LYS A 198 7.60 6.52 -0.06
CA LYS A 198 7.08 7.23 1.12
C LYS A 198 5.56 7.17 1.08
N MET A 199 4.95 6.50 2.06
CA MET A 199 3.49 6.38 2.16
C MET A 199 2.79 7.74 2.23
N ASN A 200 3.42 8.68 2.93
CA ASN A 200 2.90 10.01 3.17
C ASN A 200 3.00 10.97 1.96
N ASP A 201 3.55 10.50 0.83
CA ASP A 201 3.56 11.22 -0.45
C ASP A 201 2.44 10.76 -1.40
N LEU A 202 1.76 9.65 -1.09
CA LEU A 202 0.76 9.01 -1.95
C LEU A 202 -0.61 9.66 -1.79
N GLU A 203 -1.20 10.09 -2.89
CA GLU A 203 -2.52 10.71 -2.94
C GLU A 203 -3.61 9.65 -3.12
N PHE A 204 -4.69 9.75 -2.34
CA PHE A 204 -5.78 8.79 -2.38
C PHE A 204 -7.10 9.44 -2.00
N ASN A 205 -8.20 8.74 -2.27
CA ASN A 205 -9.54 9.17 -1.90
C ASN A 205 -10.30 8.06 -1.15
N LEU A 206 -11.35 8.45 -0.45
CA LEU A 206 -12.17 7.58 0.41
C LEU A 206 -13.56 7.30 -0.19
N ILE A 207 -13.77 7.62 -1.46
CA ILE A 207 -15.10 7.53 -2.12
C ILE A 207 -15.68 6.12 -2.14
N VAL A 208 -14.81 5.09 -2.05
CA VAL A 208 -15.22 3.67 -2.02
C VAL A 208 -16.01 3.34 -0.75
N PHE A 209 -15.75 4.06 0.34
CA PHE A 209 -16.38 3.81 1.63
C PHE A 209 -17.77 4.45 1.70
N LYS A 210 -18.80 3.61 1.79
CA LYS A 210 -20.20 4.07 1.79
C LYS A 210 -20.81 4.15 3.17
N ASN A 211 -20.37 3.32 4.12
CA ASN A 211 -20.97 3.17 5.44
C ASN A 211 -20.01 3.41 6.61
N VAL A 212 -18.84 4.01 6.37
CA VAL A 212 -17.86 4.29 7.43
C VAL A 212 -18.40 5.33 8.40
N GLU A 213 -18.42 4.97 9.68
CA GLU A 213 -18.88 5.77 10.81
C GLU A 213 -17.71 6.20 11.72
N GLU A 214 -16.58 5.50 11.68
CA GLU A 214 -15.41 5.76 12.53
C GLU A 214 -14.09 5.57 11.76
N ILE A 215 -13.21 6.57 11.84
CA ILE A 215 -11.88 6.55 11.22
C ILE A 215 -10.82 6.87 12.27
N ASN A 216 -9.79 6.03 12.33
CA ASN A 216 -8.55 6.34 13.04
C ASN A 216 -7.41 6.56 12.03
N ILE A 217 -6.91 7.78 11.92
CA ILE A 217 -5.74 8.13 11.13
C ILE A 217 -4.52 8.15 12.05
N ILE A 218 -3.50 7.37 11.72
CA ILE A 218 -2.28 7.23 12.51
C ILE A 218 -1.07 7.43 11.60
N GLY A 219 -0.33 8.53 11.77
CA GLY A 219 0.91 8.75 11.03
C GLY A 219 0.76 9.00 9.54
N ALA A 220 -0.46 9.19 9.04
CA ALA A 220 -0.72 9.48 7.63
C ALA A 220 -0.87 10.99 7.39
N SER A 221 -0.46 11.44 6.22
CA SER A 221 -0.61 12.84 5.77
C SER A 221 -2.06 13.11 5.34
N LEU A 222 -2.73 14.06 5.99
CA LEU A 222 -4.13 14.39 5.68
C LEU A 222 -4.26 15.20 4.38
N ASN A 223 -3.25 16.00 4.02
CA ASN A 223 -3.22 16.77 2.77
C ASN A 223 -3.10 15.89 1.50
N LYS A 224 -2.99 14.57 1.67
CA LYS A 224 -2.98 13.58 0.58
C LYS A 224 -4.33 12.90 0.36
N ILE A 225 -5.33 13.27 1.16
CA ILE A 225 -6.71 12.81 0.98
C ILE A 225 -7.41 13.74 0.00
N GLU A 226 -7.62 13.31 -1.24
CA GLU A 226 -8.19 14.16 -2.30
C GLU A 226 -9.69 14.34 -2.19
N LYS A 227 -10.43 13.30 -1.79
CA LYS A 227 -11.91 13.30 -1.73
C LYS A 227 -12.40 12.38 -0.62
N LEU A 228 -13.20 12.90 0.30
CA LEU A 228 -13.84 12.09 1.33
C LEU A 228 -15.12 11.40 0.83
N GLY A 229 -15.85 12.02 -0.09
CA GLY A 229 -17.12 11.46 -0.58
C GLY A 229 -18.14 11.29 0.55
N PRO A 230 -18.89 10.16 0.61
CA PRO A 230 -19.91 9.93 1.64
C PRO A 230 -19.38 9.96 3.07
N VAL A 231 -18.08 9.68 3.25
CA VAL A 231 -17.43 9.67 4.57
C VAL A 231 -17.66 10.98 5.33
N ARG A 232 -17.55 12.13 4.65
CA ARG A 232 -17.71 13.45 5.30
C ARG A 232 -19.05 13.61 6.03
N GLY A 233 -20.13 13.09 5.44
CA GLY A 233 -21.46 13.13 6.04
C GLY A 233 -21.74 11.99 7.01
N ASN A 234 -21.03 10.87 6.93
CA ASN A 234 -21.37 9.64 7.67
C ASN A 234 -20.62 9.50 8.99
N ILE A 235 -19.39 10.00 9.09
CA ILE A 235 -18.59 9.75 10.28
C ILE A 235 -19.17 10.40 11.54
N LYS A 236 -19.04 9.67 12.64
CA LYS A 236 -19.41 10.09 14.00
C LYS A 236 -18.20 10.26 14.89
N ARG A 237 -17.15 9.48 14.65
CA ARG A 237 -15.89 9.53 15.39
C ARG A 237 -14.70 9.63 14.44
N LEU A 238 -13.88 10.65 14.60
CA LEU A 238 -12.63 10.82 13.88
C LEU A 238 -11.50 10.93 14.89
N LYS A 239 -10.47 10.11 14.70
CA LYS A 239 -9.25 10.17 15.49
C LYS A 239 -8.07 10.38 14.56
N VAL A 240 -7.20 11.33 14.88
CA VAL A 240 -5.99 11.65 14.12
C VAL A 240 -4.85 11.78 15.11
N GLN A 241 -3.82 10.93 14.98
CA GLN A 241 -2.68 10.91 15.88
C GLN A 241 -1.36 10.79 15.12
N ASN A 242 -0.31 11.43 15.63
CA ASN A 242 1.05 11.39 15.08
C ASN A 242 1.11 11.78 13.59
N SER A 243 0.19 12.63 13.13
CA SER A 243 0.10 13.09 11.74
C SER A 243 0.71 14.48 11.54
N ASP A 244 1.40 15.01 12.55
CA ASP A 244 2.10 16.30 12.55
C ASP A 244 1.25 17.53 12.15
N ILE A 245 -0.07 17.43 12.23
CA ILE A 245 -0.98 18.56 11.99
C ILE A 245 -0.72 19.69 12.99
N GLU A 246 -0.79 20.93 12.51
CA GLU A 246 -0.54 22.16 13.28
C GLU A 246 -1.82 22.97 13.50
N ALA A 247 -2.86 22.71 12.70
CA ALA A 247 -4.15 23.39 12.77
C ALA A 247 -5.34 22.44 12.59
N LEU A 248 -6.51 22.84 13.10
CA LEU A 248 -7.75 22.05 12.98
C LEU A 248 -8.24 22.01 11.53
N SER A 249 -8.05 23.13 10.81
CA SER A 249 -8.36 23.29 9.40
C SER A 249 -7.71 22.20 8.52
N GLU A 250 -6.50 21.74 8.83
CA GLU A 250 -5.82 20.68 8.06
C GLU A 250 -6.57 19.35 8.03
N ILE A 251 -7.43 19.10 9.03
CA ILE A 251 -8.29 17.93 9.08
C ILE A 251 -9.65 18.25 8.46
N VAL A 252 -10.24 19.35 8.90
CA VAL A 252 -11.64 19.65 8.64
C VAL A 252 -11.87 19.95 7.15
N VAL A 253 -10.87 20.52 6.47
CA VAL A 253 -10.89 20.78 5.02
C VAL A 253 -9.80 20.00 4.28
N CYS A 254 -9.45 18.79 4.77
CA CYS A 254 -8.36 17.99 4.20
C CYS A 254 -8.50 17.66 2.70
N ASP A 255 -9.73 17.61 2.19
CA ASP A 255 -10.06 17.36 0.78
C ASP A 255 -10.49 18.62 0.00
N SER A 256 -10.29 19.81 0.57
CA SER A 256 -10.56 21.07 -0.14
C SER A 256 -9.38 21.50 -1.01
N LEU A 257 -9.70 22.00 -2.21
CA LEU A 257 -8.73 22.69 -3.07
C LEU A 257 -8.35 24.07 -2.51
N TYR A 258 -9.21 24.67 -1.69
CA TYR A 258 -9.04 25.99 -1.12
C TYR A 258 -8.84 25.86 0.39
N LYS A 259 -7.67 26.27 0.89
CA LYS A 259 -7.30 26.13 2.31
C LYS A 259 -7.86 27.25 3.19
N GLU A 260 -8.52 28.25 2.61
CA GLU A 260 -9.11 29.39 3.32
C GLU A 260 -10.61 29.19 3.49
N ILE A 261 -11.12 29.41 4.71
CA ILE A 261 -12.53 29.20 5.05
C ILE A 261 -13.33 30.44 4.66
N GLU A 262 -14.10 30.35 3.59
CA GLU A 262 -15.03 31.38 3.14
C GLU A 262 -16.49 31.06 3.56
N GLU A 263 -17.38 32.05 3.50
CA GLU A 263 -18.80 31.93 3.85
C GLU A 263 -19.57 30.86 3.04
N SER A 264 -18.98 30.31 1.97
CA SER A 264 -19.55 29.34 1.03
C SER A 264 -19.22 27.87 1.32
N MET A 265 -18.62 27.52 2.47
CA MET A 265 -18.14 26.17 2.79
C MET A 265 -19.18 25.17 3.32
N GLU A 266 -20.47 25.30 2.95
CA GLU A 266 -21.53 24.36 3.37
C GLU A 266 -21.22 22.90 2.99
N GLU A 267 -20.52 22.68 1.87
CA GLU A 267 -20.13 21.33 1.41
C GLU A 267 -19.09 20.64 2.31
N TYR A 268 -18.35 21.41 3.12
CA TYR A 268 -17.32 20.90 4.03
C TYR A 268 -17.84 20.68 5.46
N VAL A 269 -19.15 20.82 5.71
CA VAL A 269 -19.70 20.57 7.04
C VAL A 269 -19.69 19.07 7.37
N TRP A 270 -19.10 18.72 8.50
CA TRP A 270 -19.15 17.36 9.07
C TRP A 270 -20.47 17.17 9.82
N THR A 271 -21.51 16.82 9.08
CA THR A 271 -22.91 16.86 9.56
C THR A 271 -23.25 15.91 10.71
N ASN A 272 -22.44 14.88 10.95
CA ASN A 272 -22.68 13.85 11.96
C ASN A 272 -21.51 13.61 12.92
N LEU A 273 -20.41 14.37 12.81
CA LEU A 273 -19.24 14.18 13.65
C LEU A 273 -19.55 14.60 15.09
N GLU A 274 -19.41 13.67 16.04
CA GLU A 274 -19.70 13.87 17.47
C GLU A 274 -18.43 13.83 18.33
N GLU A 275 -17.43 13.03 17.94
CA GLU A 275 -16.15 12.92 18.67
C GLU A 275 -14.97 13.13 17.73
N LEU A 276 -14.09 14.06 18.12
CA LEU A 276 -12.87 14.38 17.40
C LEU A 276 -11.66 14.24 18.34
N ASP A 277 -10.85 13.20 18.13
CA ASP A 277 -9.63 12.95 18.91
C ASP A 277 -8.39 13.34 18.09
N LEU A 278 -7.78 14.47 18.44
CA LEU A 278 -6.59 15.03 17.78
C LEU A 278 -5.36 14.95 18.69
N SER A 279 -5.36 14.00 19.62
CA SER A 279 -4.26 13.86 20.57
C SER A 279 -2.94 13.52 19.89
N PHE A 280 -1.83 13.97 20.49
CA PHE A 280 -0.47 13.71 20.06
C PHE A 280 -0.19 14.18 18.62
N ASN A 281 -0.54 15.43 18.33
CA ASN A 281 -0.08 16.15 17.13
C ASN A 281 0.67 17.43 17.53
N SER A 282 0.78 18.40 16.61
CA SER A 282 1.51 19.66 16.81
C SER A 282 0.59 20.89 16.86
N ILE A 283 -0.70 20.72 17.17
CA ILE A 283 -1.67 21.82 17.11
C ILE A 283 -1.30 22.94 18.09
N GLU A 284 -1.16 24.16 17.58
CA GLU A 284 -0.82 25.33 18.40
C GLU A 284 -2.04 26.19 18.76
N VAL A 285 -3.06 26.22 17.89
CA VAL A 285 -4.27 27.04 18.02
C VAL A 285 -5.50 26.30 17.51
N ILE A 286 -6.65 26.58 18.12
CA ILE A 286 -7.96 26.18 17.60
C ILE A 286 -8.42 27.31 16.67
N ASP A 287 -8.34 27.07 15.36
CA ASP A 287 -8.81 28.02 14.35
C ASP A 287 -10.35 27.98 14.20
N ASN A 288 -10.89 28.89 13.39
CA ASN A 288 -12.34 29.00 13.17
C ASN A 288 -12.96 27.79 12.45
N SER A 289 -12.18 26.81 11.96
CA SER A 289 -12.71 25.62 11.27
C SER A 289 -13.61 24.75 12.14
N VAL A 290 -13.54 24.91 13.47
CA VAL A 290 -14.43 24.21 14.41
C VAL A 290 -15.92 24.41 14.08
N VAL A 291 -16.29 25.53 13.45
CA VAL A 291 -17.68 25.81 13.02
C VAL A 291 -18.21 24.80 12.00
N LEU A 292 -17.33 24.12 11.25
CA LEU A 292 -17.69 23.07 10.29
C LEU A 292 -17.99 21.72 10.98
N THR A 293 -17.94 21.67 12.32
CA THR A 293 -18.26 20.48 13.12
C THR A 293 -19.43 20.75 14.09
N PRO A 294 -20.63 21.12 13.59
CA PRO A 294 -21.70 21.68 14.42
C PRO A 294 -22.30 20.71 15.46
N LYS A 295 -22.09 19.40 15.32
CA LYS A 295 -22.56 18.36 16.26
C LYS A 295 -21.46 17.85 17.20
N LEU A 296 -20.28 18.48 17.21
CA LEU A 296 -19.16 18.02 18.01
C LEU A 296 -19.48 18.12 19.52
N LYS A 297 -19.38 16.99 20.22
CA LYS A 297 -19.63 16.87 21.66
C LYS A 297 -18.34 16.68 22.45
N PHE A 298 -17.35 16.02 21.84
CA PHE A 298 -16.07 15.70 22.47
C PHE A 298 -14.91 16.07 21.56
N LEU A 299 -13.99 16.90 22.07
CA LEU A 299 -12.75 17.28 21.40
C LEU A 299 -11.57 16.95 22.31
N ASN A 300 -10.69 16.03 21.88
CA ASN A 300 -9.48 15.69 22.60
C ASN A 300 -8.25 16.31 21.93
N LEU A 301 -7.58 17.23 22.63
CA LEU A 301 -6.36 17.90 22.18
C LEU A 301 -5.12 17.51 23.01
N LYS A 302 -5.20 16.43 23.80
CA LYS A 302 -4.10 16.00 24.69
C LYS A 302 -2.78 15.83 23.92
N GLY A 303 -1.69 16.38 24.46
CA GLY A 303 -0.35 16.18 23.88
C GLY A 303 -0.05 17.04 22.65
N ASN A 304 -0.88 18.06 22.36
CA ASN A 304 -0.58 19.11 21.39
C ASN A 304 0.24 20.26 22.02
N LYS A 305 0.59 21.25 21.21
CA LYS A 305 1.44 22.41 21.58
C LYS A 305 0.61 23.68 21.81
N LEU A 306 -0.58 23.56 22.40
CA LEU A 306 -1.50 24.68 22.60
C LEU A 306 -0.84 25.80 23.42
N LYS A 307 -0.71 26.99 22.83
CA LYS A 307 -0.04 28.13 23.48
C LYS A 307 -1.00 29.02 24.27
N ASN A 308 -2.30 29.02 23.95
CA ASN A 308 -3.34 29.78 24.65
C ASN A 308 -4.64 28.97 24.63
N ILE A 309 -5.23 28.70 25.80
CA ILE A 309 -6.58 28.10 25.95
C ILE A 309 -7.53 29.18 26.45
#